data_AF-A0A9Q1LKV8-F1
#
_entry.id   AF-A0A9Q1LKV8-F1
#
_cell.length_a   1.000
_cell.length_b   1.000
_cell.length_c   1.000
_cell.angle_alpha   90.00
_cell.angle_beta   90.00
_cell.angle_gamma   90.00
#
_symmetry.space_group_name_H-M   'P 1'
#
loop_
_entity.id
_entity.type
_entity.pdbx_description
1 polymer ?
#
loop_
_entity_poly.entity_id
_entity_poly.type
_entity_poly.pdbx_seq_one_letter_code
_entity_poly.pdbx_strand_id
1 'polypeptide(L)'
;MQLPKNLNIKAVFVFGDSIVDQGNNNNITTIVKCNFPPYGKDFVDGKATGRFTNAKTPADLIVEELGIKELMPAYLDPNLQAEDLKTGVSFASGACGYDPQTAAIASVIPLSTQLNHFQEYIGKLKGLVGEKEANHTVNNSLYLVVAGSNDLANTYFTVGFRQKQYDINSYTDLMVDGAADFIQELYKLGARKIGVFGIPPVGCLPFQRTLSGGIARLCVKEYNEAAQLANTKISAAINDTLSKKLPQSKLVFIDLYDPMLDLIVNPQTYGFEVVDKGCCGCACILYRV
;
A
#
# COMPACT_ATOMS: atom_id res chain seq x y z
N MET A 1 4.52 15.65 -13.36
CA MET A 1 4.76 14.61 -14.39
C MET A 1 3.67 14.78 -15.43
N GLN A 2 3.92 15.22 -16.67
CA GLN A 2 2.79 15.46 -17.59
C GLN A 2 2.10 14.15 -17.97
N LEU A 3 0.91 13.92 -17.42
CA LEU A 3 0.07 12.78 -17.73
C LEU A 3 -0.41 12.84 -19.20
N PRO A 4 -0.62 11.68 -19.86
CA PRO A 4 -1.14 11.66 -21.21
C PRO A 4 -2.51 12.36 -21.29
N LYS A 5 -2.68 13.25 -22.28
CA LYS A 5 -3.90 14.09 -22.47
C LYS A 5 -5.23 13.32 -22.63
N ASN A 6 -5.20 11.99 -22.74
CA ASN A 6 -6.37 11.13 -22.97
C ASN A 6 -6.63 10.10 -21.84
N LEU A 7 -6.09 10.30 -20.64
CA LEU A 7 -6.31 9.39 -19.52
C LEU A 7 -7.68 9.66 -18.87
N ASN A 8 -8.74 9.00 -19.34
CA ASN A 8 -10.07 9.07 -18.73
C ASN A 8 -10.13 8.16 -17.48
N ILE A 9 -9.56 8.61 -16.36
CA ILE A 9 -9.66 7.97 -15.05
C ILE A 9 -10.57 8.84 -14.18
N LYS A 10 -11.77 8.35 -13.88
CA LYS A 10 -12.77 9.10 -13.09
C LYS A 10 -12.70 8.82 -11.59
N ALA A 11 -12.16 7.66 -11.22
CA ALA A 11 -12.01 7.29 -9.82
C ALA A 11 -10.76 6.42 -9.61
N VAL A 12 -10.24 6.47 -8.38
CA VAL A 12 -9.10 5.69 -7.93
C VAL A 12 -9.48 4.93 -6.66
N PHE A 13 -9.22 3.63 -6.65
CA PHE A 13 -9.42 2.76 -5.50
C PHE A 13 -8.07 2.26 -5.00
N VAL A 14 -7.86 2.32 -3.69
CA VAL A 14 -6.57 2.01 -3.10
C VAL A 14 -6.71 0.94 -2.03
N PHE A 15 -5.83 -0.04 -2.09
CA PHE A 15 -5.78 -1.20 -1.19
C PHE A 15 -4.36 -1.41 -0.73
N GLY A 16 -4.20 -1.99 0.45
CA GLY A 16 -2.88 -2.31 0.96
C GLY A 16 -2.63 -1.88 2.39
N ASP A 17 -1.42 -1.37 2.62
CA ASP A 17 -0.85 -1.12 3.93
C ASP A 17 -0.69 0.37 4.29
N SER A 18 0.15 0.64 5.29
CA SER A 18 0.45 1.97 5.83
C SER A 18 0.95 2.98 4.80
N ILE A 19 1.58 2.53 3.70
CA ILE A 19 2.06 3.45 2.66
C ILE A 19 0.91 4.24 2.04
N VAL A 20 -0.30 3.67 2.02
CA VAL A 20 -1.48 4.25 1.38
C VAL A 20 -2.73 4.26 2.28
N ASP A 21 -2.56 4.04 3.59
CA ASP A 21 -3.62 4.20 4.58
C ASP A 21 -3.91 5.69 4.81
N GLN A 22 -5.18 6.05 4.68
CA GLN A 22 -5.66 7.42 4.83
C GLN A 22 -6.32 7.69 6.19
N GLY A 23 -6.21 6.74 7.13
CA GLY A 23 -6.81 6.80 8.46
C GLY A 23 -7.87 5.73 8.72
N ASN A 24 -7.97 4.67 7.92
CA ASN A 24 -8.90 3.56 8.19
C ASN A 24 -8.61 2.92 9.54
N ASN A 25 -7.32 2.81 9.92
CA ASN A 25 -6.92 2.27 11.21
C ASN A 25 -7.45 3.06 12.42
N ASN A 26 -7.84 4.33 12.26
CA ASN A 26 -8.39 5.12 13.36
C ASN A 26 -9.72 4.55 13.85
N ASN A 27 -10.48 3.95 12.94
CA ASN A 27 -11.86 3.48 13.15
C ASN A 27 -11.97 1.99 13.45
N ILE A 28 -10.84 1.34 13.79
CA ILE A 28 -10.78 -0.03 14.31
C ILE A 28 -10.03 -0.08 15.65
N THR A 29 -10.15 -1.20 16.36
CA THR A 29 -9.42 -1.45 17.61
C THR A 29 -8.04 -2.03 17.28
N THR A 30 -7.02 -1.17 17.21
CA THR A 30 -5.62 -1.54 16.97
C THR A 30 -4.69 -0.52 17.63
N ILE A 31 -3.45 -0.92 17.91
CA ILE A 31 -2.37 0.00 18.31
C ILE A 31 -1.67 0.64 17.11
N VAL A 32 -1.89 0.12 15.91
CA VAL A 32 -1.26 0.57 14.66
C VAL A 32 -1.97 1.82 14.16
N LYS A 33 -1.71 2.97 14.79
CA LYS A 33 -2.32 4.27 14.45
C LYS A 33 -1.25 5.34 14.30
N CYS A 34 -1.55 6.35 13.49
CA CYS A 34 -0.71 7.53 13.26
C CYS A 34 -1.55 8.81 13.37
N ASN A 35 -2.52 8.83 14.29
CA ASN A 35 -3.43 9.95 14.56
C ASN A 35 -2.97 10.80 15.76
N PHE A 36 -1.67 10.87 15.98
CA PHE A 36 -1.06 11.65 17.05
C PHE A 36 0.21 12.35 16.54
N PRO A 37 0.65 13.46 17.18
CA PRO A 37 1.89 14.11 16.80
C PRO A 37 3.09 13.16 16.95
N PRO A 38 4.10 13.23 16.06
CA PRO A 38 4.31 14.26 15.04
C PRO A 38 3.74 13.91 13.64
N TYR A 39 2.94 12.86 13.50
CA TYR A 39 2.26 12.55 12.24
C TYR A 39 1.38 13.74 11.81
N GLY A 40 1.28 13.97 10.50
CA GLY A 40 0.54 15.09 9.93
C GLY A 40 1.12 16.50 10.18
N LYS A 41 2.32 16.65 10.77
CA LYS A 41 2.93 17.97 11.04
C LYS A 41 3.00 18.88 9.82
N ASP A 42 3.31 18.34 8.65
CA ASP A 42 3.40 19.05 7.36
C ASP A 42 2.14 18.82 6.49
N PHE A 43 1.09 18.23 7.07
CA PHE A 43 -0.18 17.98 6.42
C PHE A 43 -1.15 19.14 6.68
N VAL A 44 -2.32 19.15 6.04
CA VAL A 44 -3.32 20.22 6.15
C VAL A 44 -3.61 20.56 7.62
N ASP A 45 -3.46 21.84 7.99
CA ASP A 45 -3.55 22.38 9.35
C ASP A 45 -2.62 21.73 10.41
N GLY A 46 -1.61 20.97 10.01
CA GLY A 46 -0.74 20.23 10.93
C GLY A 46 -1.42 19.07 11.65
N LYS A 47 -2.53 18.55 11.11
CA LYS A 47 -3.37 17.54 11.77
C LYS A 47 -2.94 16.10 11.46
N ALA A 48 -2.78 15.30 12.51
CA ALA A 48 -2.57 13.86 12.41
C ALA A 48 -3.87 13.14 12.02
N THR A 49 -4.02 12.78 10.75
CA THR A 49 -5.25 12.14 10.22
C THR A 49 -5.23 10.61 10.26
N GLY A 50 -4.14 9.99 10.74
CA GLY A 50 -3.94 8.53 10.65
C GLY A 50 -3.17 8.08 9.42
N ARG A 51 -2.80 9.01 8.52
CA ARG A 51 -1.76 8.78 7.50
C ARG A 51 -0.44 8.48 8.21
N PHE A 52 0.28 7.45 7.76
CA PHE A 52 1.58 7.04 8.31
C PHE A 52 2.70 7.94 7.77
N THR A 53 2.44 9.24 7.71
CA THR A 53 3.33 10.27 7.20
C THR A 53 3.12 11.62 7.90
N ASN A 54 4.10 12.51 7.80
CA ASN A 54 3.96 13.90 8.19
C ASN A 54 3.18 14.72 7.16
N ALA A 55 2.98 14.22 5.94
CA ALA A 55 2.38 14.95 4.81
C ALA A 55 1.39 14.09 3.99
N LYS A 56 1.23 14.40 2.69
CA LYS A 56 0.41 13.62 1.75
C LYS A 56 1.02 12.22 1.54
N THR A 57 0.17 11.20 1.42
CA THR A 57 0.59 9.84 1.02
C THR A 57 0.74 9.76 -0.51
N PRO A 58 1.40 8.73 -1.07
CA PRO A 58 1.40 8.49 -2.51
C PRO A 58 0.00 8.44 -3.12
N ALA A 59 -0.99 7.90 -2.40
CA ALA A 59 -2.37 7.85 -2.87
C ALA A 59 -3.01 9.26 -3.00
N ASP A 60 -2.68 10.20 -2.10
CA ASP A 60 -3.09 11.61 -2.23
C ASP A 60 -2.44 12.25 -3.45
N LEU A 61 -1.12 12.08 -3.61
CA LEU A 61 -0.36 12.66 -4.72
C LEU A 61 -0.86 12.15 -6.08
N ILE A 62 -1.26 10.88 -6.17
CA ILE A 62 -1.78 10.30 -7.42
C ILE A 62 -3.13 10.91 -7.79
N VAL A 63 -4.07 11.05 -6.85
CA VAL A 63 -5.39 11.63 -7.19
C VAL A 63 -5.31 13.12 -7.48
N GLU A 64 -4.38 13.82 -6.84
CA GLU A 64 -4.09 15.23 -7.10
C GLU A 64 -3.50 15.43 -8.49
N GLU A 65 -2.47 14.66 -8.85
CA GLU A 65 -1.84 14.73 -10.18
C GLU A 65 -2.84 14.36 -11.30
N LEU A 66 -3.75 13.41 -11.02
CA LEU A 66 -4.84 13.04 -11.95
C LEU A 66 -5.96 14.09 -12.03
N GLY A 67 -5.96 15.13 -11.19
CA GLY A 67 -6.99 16.16 -11.14
C GLY A 67 -8.36 15.65 -10.68
N ILE A 68 -8.40 14.55 -9.92
CA ILE A 68 -9.65 13.91 -9.45
C ILE A 68 -10.12 14.57 -8.15
N LYS A 69 -9.21 14.74 -7.20
CA LYS A 69 -9.44 15.34 -5.87
C LYS A 69 -8.09 15.71 -5.24
N GLU A 70 -8.10 16.62 -4.29
CA GLU A 70 -6.86 17.05 -3.61
C GLU A 70 -6.32 15.98 -2.64
N LEU A 71 -7.23 15.28 -1.94
CA LEU A 71 -6.90 14.29 -0.93
C LEU A 71 -7.76 13.04 -1.12
N MET A 72 -7.16 11.87 -0.94
CA MET A 72 -7.86 10.60 -0.98
C MET A 72 -8.47 10.30 0.41
N PRO A 73 -9.79 10.10 0.50
CA PRO A 73 -10.43 9.80 1.79
C PRO A 73 -10.31 8.32 2.16
N ALA A 74 -10.33 8.04 3.46
CA ALA A 74 -10.44 6.70 4.02
C ALA A 74 -11.89 6.21 3.94
N TYR A 75 -12.11 4.96 3.55
CA TYR A 75 -13.46 4.39 3.46
C TYR A 75 -14.19 4.32 4.81
N LEU A 76 -13.44 4.11 5.90
CA LEU A 76 -14.00 4.04 7.26
C LEU A 76 -14.09 5.42 7.95
N ASP A 77 -13.78 6.53 7.28
CA ASP A 77 -13.96 7.85 7.87
C ASP A 77 -15.45 8.10 8.16
N PRO A 78 -15.84 8.39 9.42
CA PRO A 78 -17.23 8.69 9.76
C PRO A 78 -17.77 9.94 9.05
N ASN A 79 -16.89 10.80 8.53
CA ASN A 79 -17.25 12.00 7.79
C ASN A 79 -17.22 11.81 6.27
N LEU A 80 -17.03 10.59 5.77
CA LEU A 80 -17.00 10.29 4.33
C LEU A 80 -18.32 10.72 3.65
N GLN A 81 -18.22 11.54 2.61
CA GLN A 81 -19.38 12.08 1.91
C GLN A 81 -19.79 11.23 0.70
N ALA A 82 -21.04 11.35 0.27
CA ALA A 82 -21.52 10.66 -0.93
C ALA A 82 -20.75 11.05 -2.20
N GLU A 83 -20.25 12.29 -2.28
CA GLU A 83 -19.47 12.77 -3.43
C GLU A 83 -18.08 12.13 -3.49
N ASP A 84 -17.48 11.83 -2.33
CA ASP A 84 -16.21 11.09 -2.27
C ASP A 84 -16.33 9.72 -2.90
N LEU A 85 -17.50 9.07 -2.72
CA LEU A 85 -17.78 7.77 -3.30
C LEU A 85 -17.84 7.82 -4.83
N LYS A 86 -18.09 8.95 -5.48
CA LYS A 86 -18.13 8.97 -6.96
C LYS A 86 -16.74 8.91 -7.60
N THR A 87 -15.73 9.29 -6.84
CA THR A 87 -14.35 9.51 -7.29
C THR A 87 -13.35 8.55 -6.63
N GLY A 88 -13.84 7.63 -5.80
CA GLY A 88 -13.06 6.55 -5.19
C GLY A 88 -12.41 6.90 -3.84
N VAL A 89 -12.01 5.86 -3.12
CA VAL A 89 -11.59 5.90 -1.71
C VAL A 89 -10.43 4.92 -1.45
N SER A 90 -9.76 5.06 -0.31
CA SER A 90 -8.79 4.08 0.18
C SER A 90 -9.42 3.10 1.17
N PHE A 91 -9.20 1.81 0.94
CA PHE A 91 -9.52 0.69 1.83
C PHE A 91 -8.30 0.18 2.59
N ALA A 92 -7.11 0.75 2.34
CA ALA A 92 -5.85 0.31 2.92
C ALA A 92 -5.82 0.44 4.44
N SER A 93 -5.03 -0.40 5.09
CA SER A 93 -4.93 -0.47 6.54
C SER A 93 -3.48 -0.70 6.95
N GLY A 94 -2.95 0.18 7.81
CA GLY A 94 -1.59 0.08 8.32
C GLY A 94 -1.23 -1.32 8.81
N ALA A 95 0.01 -1.76 8.57
CA ALA A 95 0.53 -3.10 8.88
C ALA A 95 -0.13 -4.29 8.14
N CYS A 96 -0.98 -4.07 7.15
CA CYS A 96 -1.52 -5.14 6.31
C CYS A 96 -0.45 -5.77 5.38
N GLY A 97 -0.70 -6.97 4.90
CA GLY A 97 0.14 -7.72 3.96
C GLY A 97 -0.67 -8.77 3.18
N TYR A 98 0.00 -9.50 2.28
CA TYR A 98 -0.60 -10.59 1.51
C TYR A 98 -0.83 -11.83 2.37
N ASP A 99 0.03 -12.07 3.36
CA ASP A 99 -0.16 -13.14 4.35
C ASP A 99 -1.26 -12.72 5.36
N PRO A 100 -2.40 -13.44 5.45
CA PRO A 100 -3.47 -13.10 6.38
C PRO A 100 -3.01 -13.05 7.85
N GLN A 101 -1.97 -13.81 8.20
CA GLN A 101 -1.42 -13.84 9.55
C GLN A 101 -0.71 -12.53 9.92
N THR A 102 -0.19 -11.79 8.93
CA THR A 102 0.40 -10.46 9.12
C THR A 102 -0.62 -9.50 9.71
N ALA A 103 -1.80 -9.40 9.08
CA ALA A 103 -2.88 -8.55 9.56
C ALA A 103 -3.43 -9.02 10.92
N ALA A 104 -3.52 -10.34 11.12
CA ALA A 104 -4.00 -10.93 12.38
C ALA A 104 -3.09 -10.57 13.57
N ILE A 105 -1.77 -10.64 13.41
CA ILE A 105 -0.81 -10.30 14.47
C ILE A 105 -0.93 -8.83 14.87
N ALA A 106 -1.09 -7.95 13.89
CA ALA A 106 -1.22 -6.51 14.11
C ALA A 106 -2.64 -6.08 14.53
N SER A 107 -3.63 -6.99 14.49
CA SER A 107 -5.05 -6.68 14.70
C SER A 107 -5.55 -5.55 13.77
N VAL A 108 -5.23 -5.66 12.48
CA VAL A 108 -5.58 -4.67 11.43
C VAL A 108 -6.45 -5.30 10.33
N ILE A 109 -6.91 -4.51 9.36
CA ILE A 109 -7.84 -4.98 8.33
C ILE A 109 -7.07 -5.81 7.29
N PRO A 110 -7.30 -7.13 7.19
CA PRO A 110 -6.66 -7.94 6.15
C PRO A 110 -7.19 -7.58 4.76
N LEU A 111 -6.42 -7.86 3.70
CA LEU A 111 -6.82 -7.60 2.31
C LEU A 111 -8.20 -8.19 1.95
N SER A 112 -8.57 -9.35 2.50
CA SER A 112 -9.89 -9.94 2.32
C SER A 112 -11.03 -9.06 2.87
N THR A 113 -10.82 -8.42 4.02
CA THR A 113 -11.78 -7.45 4.57
C THR A 113 -11.77 -6.14 3.79
N GLN A 114 -10.62 -5.72 3.24
CA GLN A 114 -10.57 -4.57 2.31
C GLN A 114 -11.40 -4.84 1.04
N LEU A 115 -11.40 -6.07 0.52
CA LEU A 115 -12.29 -6.48 -0.58
C LEU A 115 -13.76 -6.44 -0.16
N ASN A 116 -14.11 -6.91 1.04
CA ASN A 116 -15.48 -6.84 1.54
C ASN A 116 -15.96 -5.38 1.65
N HIS A 117 -15.11 -4.48 2.12
CA HIS A 117 -15.39 -3.05 2.13
C HIS A 117 -15.58 -2.48 0.73
N PHE A 118 -14.80 -2.95 -0.25
CA PHE A 118 -15.00 -2.55 -1.64
C PHE A 118 -16.32 -3.08 -2.23
N GLN A 119 -16.73 -4.31 -1.90
CA GLN A 119 -18.05 -4.84 -2.29
C GLN A 119 -19.20 -4.02 -1.69
N GLU A 120 -19.11 -3.68 -0.40
CA GLU A 120 -20.07 -2.80 0.27
C GLU A 120 -20.11 -1.41 -0.39
N TYR A 121 -18.93 -0.85 -0.67
CA TYR A 121 -18.78 0.40 -1.41
C TYR A 121 -19.48 0.37 -2.77
N ILE A 122 -19.33 -0.72 -3.55
CA ILE A 122 -20.01 -0.87 -4.85
C ILE A 122 -21.53 -0.80 -4.65
N GLY A 123 -22.05 -1.45 -3.60
CA GLY A 123 -23.47 -1.35 -3.24
C GLY A 123 -23.91 0.08 -2.94
N LYS A 124 -23.14 0.83 -2.15
CA LYS A 124 -23.39 2.26 -1.85
C LYS A 124 -23.36 3.10 -3.13
N LEU A 125 -22.36 2.90 -3.99
CA LEU A 125 -22.25 3.61 -5.26
C LEU A 125 -23.44 3.32 -6.17
N LYS A 126 -23.88 2.06 -6.29
CA LYS A 126 -25.10 1.70 -7.05
C LYS A 126 -26.34 2.43 -6.53
N GLY A 127 -26.48 2.57 -5.22
CA GLY A 127 -27.57 3.35 -4.62
C GLY A 127 -27.52 4.85 -4.95
N LEU A 128 -26.32 5.41 -5.11
CA LEU A 128 -26.12 6.85 -5.36
C LEU A 128 -26.26 7.25 -6.84
N VAL A 129 -25.69 6.46 -7.76
CA VAL A 129 -25.61 6.81 -9.19
C VAL A 129 -26.37 5.86 -10.10
N GLY A 130 -26.99 4.82 -9.55
CA GLY A 130 -27.63 3.75 -10.30
C GLY A 130 -26.63 2.69 -10.79
N GLU A 131 -27.16 1.51 -11.11
CA GLU A 131 -26.33 0.34 -11.42
C GLU A 131 -25.44 0.51 -12.67
N LYS A 132 -26.01 1.11 -13.73
CA LYS A 132 -25.29 1.30 -14.99
C LYS A 132 -24.06 2.20 -14.80
N GLU A 133 -24.21 3.33 -14.11
CA GLU A 133 -23.11 4.27 -13.88
C GLU A 133 -22.11 3.72 -12.87
N ALA A 134 -22.57 3.04 -11.81
CA ALA A 134 -21.67 2.40 -10.84
C ALA A 134 -20.77 1.35 -11.51
N ASN A 135 -21.34 0.48 -12.35
CA ASN A 135 -20.58 -0.51 -13.11
C ASN A 135 -19.62 0.17 -14.10
N HIS A 136 -20.04 1.28 -14.72
CA HIS A 136 -19.18 2.07 -15.60
C HIS A 136 -17.98 2.65 -14.83
N THR A 137 -18.20 3.26 -13.67
CA THR A 137 -17.15 3.79 -12.79
C THR A 137 -16.17 2.68 -12.40
N VAL A 138 -16.66 1.58 -11.84
CA VAL A 138 -15.82 0.45 -11.39
C VAL A 138 -14.96 -0.09 -12.54
N ASN A 139 -15.54 -0.33 -13.72
CA ASN A 139 -14.80 -0.87 -14.87
C ASN A 139 -13.77 0.12 -15.46
N ASN A 140 -13.94 1.42 -15.25
CA ASN A 140 -13.09 2.47 -15.84
C ASN A 140 -12.21 3.20 -14.80
N SER A 141 -12.10 2.67 -13.58
CA SER A 141 -11.26 3.23 -12.51
C SER A 141 -9.85 2.67 -12.50
N LEU A 142 -8.95 3.34 -11.77
CA LEU A 142 -7.61 2.86 -11.46
C LEU A 142 -7.59 2.20 -10.08
N TYR A 143 -6.89 1.09 -9.96
CA TYR A 143 -6.77 0.32 -8.73
C TYR A 143 -5.30 0.25 -8.35
N LEU A 144 -4.96 0.65 -7.12
CA LEU A 144 -3.60 0.60 -6.60
C LEU A 144 -3.54 -0.39 -5.45
N VAL A 145 -2.58 -1.31 -5.50
CA VAL A 145 -2.36 -2.34 -4.48
C VAL A 145 -0.95 -2.22 -3.93
N VAL A 146 -0.83 -1.97 -2.63
CA VAL A 146 0.46 -1.78 -1.94
C VAL A 146 0.53 -2.67 -0.71
N ALA A 147 1.13 -3.85 -0.85
CA ALA A 147 1.25 -4.81 0.25
C ALA A 147 2.53 -5.66 0.11
N GLY A 148 2.88 -6.39 1.15
CA GLY A 148 4.00 -7.34 1.17
C GLY A 148 5.19 -6.91 2.03
N SER A 149 5.37 -5.60 2.25
CA SER A 149 6.44 -5.09 3.12
C SER A 149 6.35 -5.65 4.54
N ASN A 150 5.15 -5.68 5.10
CA ASN A 150 4.90 -6.18 6.46
C ASN A 150 5.05 -7.69 6.57
N ASP A 151 4.76 -8.45 5.50
CA ASP A 151 4.94 -9.90 5.47
C ASP A 151 6.41 -10.27 5.67
N LEU A 152 7.31 -9.59 4.97
CA LEU A 152 8.74 -9.81 5.14
C LEU A 152 9.25 -9.18 6.45
N ALA A 153 9.12 -7.86 6.58
CA ALA A 153 9.79 -7.09 7.62
C ALA A 153 9.33 -7.47 9.02
N ASN A 154 8.01 -7.61 9.21
CA ASN A 154 7.41 -7.83 10.53
C ASN A 154 7.12 -9.31 10.75
N THR A 155 6.37 -9.95 9.88
CA THR A 155 5.87 -11.33 10.09
C THR A 155 6.96 -12.39 9.94
N TYR A 156 7.69 -12.37 8.82
CA TYR A 156 8.73 -13.37 8.53
C TYR A 156 9.99 -13.13 9.35
N PHE A 157 10.53 -11.90 9.35
CA PHE A 157 11.82 -11.63 9.97
C PHE A 157 11.75 -11.22 11.44
N THR A 158 10.90 -10.25 11.80
CA THR A 158 10.86 -9.72 13.18
C THR A 158 10.17 -10.67 14.16
N VAL A 159 8.98 -11.17 13.82
CA VAL A 159 8.25 -12.13 14.68
C VAL A 159 8.80 -13.55 14.52
N GLY A 160 9.27 -13.91 13.32
CA GLY A 160 10.04 -15.14 13.09
C GLY A 160 9.23 -16.45 13.08
N PHE A 161 7.93 -16.45 13.44
CA PHE A 161 7.15 -17.70 13.50
C PHE A 161 6.98 -18.36 12.12
N ARG A 162 6.90 -17.57 11.04
CA ARG A 162 6.81 -18.10 9.66
C ARG A 162 8.08 -18.83 9.23
N GLN A 163 9.25 -18.50 9.78
CA GLN A 163 10.51 -19.20 9.46
C GLN A 163 10.49 -20.68 9.88
N LYS A 164 9.63 -21.05 10.84
CA LYS A 164 9.44 -22.44 11.25
C LYS A 164 8.59 -23.25 10.27
N GLN A 165 7.85 -22.58 9.40
CA GLN A 165 6.88 -23.16 8.47
C GLN A 165 7.36 -23.07 7.02
N TYR A 166 8.11 -22.01 6.70
CA TYR A 166 8.53 -21.67 5.35
C TYR A 166 9.99 -21.22 5.37
N ASP A 167 10.78 -21.74 4.43
CA ASP A 167 11.98 -21.02 4.00
C ASP A 167 11.58 -19.76 3.22
N ILE A 168 12.56 -18.89 2.92
CA ILE A 168 12.22 -17.61 2.29
C ILE A 168 11.65 -17.79 0.87
N ASN A 169 12.08 -18.84 0.16
CA ASN A 169 11.58 -19.12 -1.17
C ASN A 169 10.10 -19.51 -1.14
N SER A 170 9.73 -20.48 -0.31
CA SER A 170 8.33 -20.91 -0.14
C SER A 170 7.45 -19.84 0.53
N TYR A 171 8.00 -18.99 1.40
CA TYR A 171 7.24 -17.87 1.95
C TYR A 171 6.91 -16.82 0.88
N THR A 172 7.87 -16.52 0.00
CA THR A 172 7.59 -15.62 -1.13
C THR A 172 6.64 -16.22 -2.15
N ASP A 173 6.56 -17.56 -2.28
CA ASP A 173 5.51 -18.22 -3.06
C ASP A 173 4.11 -18.00 -2.43
N LEU A 174 3.98 -18.14 -1.10
CA LEU A 174 2.74 -17.82 -0.38
C LEU A 174 2.28 -16.36 -0.61
N MET A 175 3.23 -15.41 -0.60
CA MET A 175 2.92 -14.00 -0.88
C MET A 175 2.43 -13.79 -2.33
N VAL A 176 3.01 -14.51 -3.29
CA VAL A 176 2.61 -14.45 -4.71
C VAL A 176 1.20 -15.00 -4.88
N ASP A 177 0.88 -16.11 -4.22
CA ASP A 177 -0.48 -16.68 -4.24
C ASP A 177 -1.48 -15.69 -3.66
N GLY A 178 -1.18 -15.08 -2.50
CA GLY A 178 -2.03 -14.06 -1.90
C GLY A 178 -2.24 -12.82 -2.79
N ALA A 179 -1.19 -12.35 -3.46
CA ALA A 179 -1.28 -11.26 -4.42
C ALA A 179 -2.14 -11.65 -5.64
N ALA A 180 -1.92 -12.84 -6.20
CA ALA A 180 -2.66 -13.33 -7.35
C ALA A 180 -4.14 -13.53 -7.05
N ASP A 181 -4.48 -14.08 -5.89
CA ASP A 181 -5.87 -14.25 -5.45
C ASP A 181 -6.55 -12.89 -5.28
N PHE A 182 -5.89 -11.94 -4.63
CA PHE A 182 -6.44 -10.60 -4.45
C PHE A 182 -6.72 -9.88 -5.78
N ILE A 183 -5.79 -9.97 -6.75
CA ILE A 183 -5.96 -9.38 -8.09
C ILE A 183 -7.12 -10.05 -8.84
N GLN A 184 -7.26 -11.36 -8.74
CA GLN A 184 -8.36 -12.10 -9.34
C GLN A 184 -9.71 -11.71 -8.75
N GLU A 185 -9.79 -11.53 -7.42
CA GLU A 185 -11.02 -11.05 -6.76
C GLU A 185 -11.38 -9.61 -7.16
N LEU A 186 -10.41 -8.69 -7.22
CA LEU A 186 -10.63 -7.35 -7.76
C LEU A 186 -11.17 -7.40 -9.20
N TYR A 187 -10.59 -8.25 -10.04
CA TYR A 187 -11.04 -8.43 -11.42
C TYR A 187 -12.48 -8.96 -11.51
N LYS A 188 -12.85 -9.93 -10.67
CA LYS A 188 -14.23 -10.45 -10.56
C LYS A 188 -15.22 -9.35 -10.16
N LEU A 189 -14.77 -8.39 -9.34
CA LEU A 189 -15.55 -7.22 -8.94
C LEU A 189 -15.59 -6.09 -9.97
N GLY A 190 -14.94 -6.26 -11.13
CA GLY A 190 -15.00 -5.30 -12.24
C GLY A 190 -13.73 -4.47 -12.43
N ALA A 191 -12.68 -4.65 -11.61
CA ALA A 191 -11.43 -3.93 -11.81
C ALA A 191 -10.78 -4.31 -13.16
N ARG A 192 -10.32 -3.31 -13.92
CA ARG A 192 -9.65 -3.51 -15.22
C ARG A 192 -8.29 -2.86 -15.34
N LYS A 193 -7.96 -1.83 -14.55
CA LYS A 193 -6.66 -1.14 -14.57
C LYS A 193 -6.03 -1.25 -13.18
N ILE A 194 -5.13 -2.21 -12.98
CA ILE A 194 -4.59 -2.55 -11.65
C ILE A 194 -3.07 -2.33 -11.66
N GLY A 195 -2.60 -1.44 -10.79
CA GLY A 195 -1.19 -1.23 -10.48
C GLY A 195 -0.84 -1.90 -9.16
N VAL A 196 0.13 -2.81 -9.17
CA VAL A 196 0.63 -3.52 -7.99
C VAL A 196 2.04 -3.03 -7.71
N PHE A 197 2.25 -2.43 -6.55
CA PHE A 197 3.55 -1.88 -6.17
C PHE A 197 4.47 -2.96 -5.64
N GLY A 198 5.73 -2.90 -6.04
CA GLY A 198 6.80 -3.71 -5.48
C GLY A 198 7.10 -3.35 -4.03
N ILE A 199 7.72 -4.29 -3.34
CA ILE A 199 8.20 -4.15 -1.98
C ILE A 199 9.51 -3.33 -2.02
N PRO A 200 9.66 -2.27 -1.21
CA PRO A 200 10.88 -1.46 -1.17
C PRO A 200 12.03 -2.23 -0.49
N PRO A 201 13.24 -1.64 -0.36
CA PRO A 201 14.35 -2.23 0.39
C PRO A 201 14.04 -2.30 1.90
N VAL A 202 13.26 -3.31 2.33
CA VAL A 202 12.73 -3.42 3.70
C VAL A 202 13.82 -3.59 4.75
N GLY A 203 14.99 -4.13 4.39
CA GLY A 203 16.16 -4.19 5.26
C GLY A 203 16.76 -2.82 5.59
N CYS A 204 16.44 -1.80 4.80
CA CYS A 204 16.86 -0.42 5.04
C CYS A 204 15.83 0.41 5.84
N LEU A 205 14.69 -0.17 6.22
CA LEU A 205 13.74 0.55 7.07
C LEU A 205 14.38 0.87 8.42
N PRO A 206 14.18 2.09 8.99
CA PRO A 206 14.83 2.48 10.24
C PRO A 206 14.60 1.52 11.42
N PHE A 207 13.43 0.87 11.47
CA PHE A 207 13.11 -0.12 12.49
C PHE A 207 13.94 -1.40 12.32
N GLN A 208 13.99 -1.94 11.10
CA GLN A 208 14.80 -3.12 10.77
C GLN A 208 16.30 -2.85 10.95
N ARG A 209 16.79 -1.66 10.59
CA ARG A 209 18.16 -1.21 10.91
C ARG A 209 18.43 -1.22 12.41
N THR A 210 17.47 -0.80 13.22
CA THR A 210 17.60 -0.75 14.69
C THR A 210 17.62 -2.15 15.30
N LEU A 211 16.76 -3.06 14.82
CA LEU A 211 16.65 -4.41 15.37
C LEU A 211 17.75 -5.36 14.88
N SER A 212 18.19 -5.20 13.63
CA SER A 212 18.93 -6.25 12.92
C SER A 212 20.13 -5.72 12.12
N GLY A 213 20.34 -4.40 12.06
CA GLY A 213 21.48 -3.77 11.38
C GLY A 213 22.79 -3.76 12.17
N GLY A 214 22.82 -4.40 13.34
CA GLY A 214 23.96 -4.38 14.26
C GLY A 214 24.23 -3.00 14.88
N ILE A 215 25.42 -2.83 15.48
CA ILE A 215 25.80 -1.57 16.17
C ILE A 215 25.77 -0.38 15.21
N ALA A 216 26.20 -0.58 13.97
CA ALA A 216 26.22 0.45 12.93
C ALA A 216 24.84 0.68 12.29
N ARG A 217 23.81 -0.07 12.70
CA ARG A 217 22.43 0.01 12.17
C ARG A 217 22.37 -0.08 10.65
N LEU A 218 23.20 -0.91 10.01
CA LEU A 218 23.25 -1.00 8.55
C LEU A 218 21.95 -1.59 7.97
N CYS A 219 21.75 -1.44 6.66
CA CYS A 219 20.69 -2.19 5.97
C CYS A 219 20.95 -3.69 6.11
N VAL A 220 19.88 -4.45 6.35
CA VAL A 220 19.95 -5.91 6.47
C VAL A 220 19.88 -6.53 5.09
N LYS A 221 20.98 -7.15 4.64
CA LYS A 221 21.12 -7.67 3.28
C LYS A 221 20.10 -8.76 2.97
N GLU A 222 19.92 -9.71 3.89
CA GLU A 222 19.02 -10.85 3.74
C GLU A 222 17.56 -10.40 3.55
N TYR A 223 17.17 -9.28 4.18
CA TYR A 223 15.80 -8.76 4.09
C TYR A 223 15.57 -8.09 2.73
N ASN A 224 16.60 -7.43 2.21
CA ASN A 224 16.57 -6.81 0.88
C ASN A 224 16.56 -7.87 -0.22
N GLU A 225 17.36 -8.93 -0.10
CA GLU A 225 17.35 -10.07 -1.04
C GLU A 225 15.98 -10.77 -1.07
N ALA A 226 15.34 -10.92 0.10
CA ALA A 226 13.98 -11.43 0.20
C ALA A 226 12.95 -10.54 -0.52
N ALA A 227 13.05 -9.21 -0.36
CA ALA A 227 12.16 -8.28 -1.06
C ALA A 227 12.34 -8.33 -2.58
N GLN A 228 13.59 -8.39 -3.07
CA GLN A 228 13.87 -8.56 -4.49
C GLN A 228 13.31 -9.89 -5.02
N LEU A 229 13.50 -10.99 -4.29
CA LEU A 229 12.94 -12.29 -4.65
C LEU A 229 11.41 -12.24 -4.77
N ALA A 230 10.73 -11.67 -3.77
CA ALA A 230 9.29 -11.49 -3.79
C ALA A 230 8.83 -10.64 -5.00
N ASN A 231 9.51 -9.52 -5.25
CA ASN A 231 9.23 -8.63 -6.39
C ASN A 231 9.40 -9.33 -7.73
N THR A 232 10.48 -10.10 -7.91
CA THR A 232 10.70 -10.89 -9.13
C THR A 232 9.55 -11.87 -9.35
N LYS A 233 9.14 -12.60 -8.32
CA LYS A 233 8.05 -13.58 -8.44
C LYS A 233 6.69 -12.93 -8.67
N ILE A 234 6.36 -11.85 -7.96
CA ILE A 234 5.09 -11.13 -8.13
C ILE A 234 5.02 -10.52 -9.54
N SER A 235 6.10 -9.88 -9.99
CA SER A 235 6.19 -9.32 -11.35
C SER A 235 5.99 -10.40 -12.41
N ALA A 236 6.66 -11.56 -12.28
CA ALA A 236 6.47 -12.70 -13.18
C ALA A 236 5.02 -13.24 -13.13
N ALA A 237 4.42 -13.39 -11.96
CA ALA A 237 3.03 -13.83 -11.82
C ALA A 237 2.05 -12.86 -12.53
N ILE A 238 2.27 -11.55 -12.40
CA ILE A 238 1.47 -10.52 -13.06
C ILE A 238 1.66 -10.58 -14.59
N ASN A 239 2.89 -10.52 -15.06
CA ASN A 239 3.21 -10.37 -16.49
C ASN A 239 2.98 -11.67 -17.26
N ASP A 240 3.41 -12.80 -16.72
CA ASP A 240 3.47 -14.05 -17.46
C ASP A 240 2.22 -14.91 -17.27
N THR A 241 1.46 -14.69 -16.21
CA THR A 241 0.29 -15.50 -15.86
C THR A 241 -1.02 -14.70 -15.83
N LEU A 242 -1.14 -13.74 -14.92
CA LEU A 242 -2.42 -13.04 -14.68
C LEU A 242 -2.83 -12.18 -15.87
N SER A 243 -1.89 -11.47 -16.50
CA SER A 243 -2.18 -10.63 -17.67
C SER A 243 -2.72 -11.44 -18.87
N LYS A 244 -2.39 -12.74 -18.95
CA LYS A 244 -2.92 -13.65 -19.98
C LYS A 244 -4.27 -14.26 -19.59
N LYS A 245 -4.50 -14.48 -18.30
CA LYS A 245 -5.73 -15.10 -17.76
C LYS A 245 -6.89 -14.12 -17.58
N LEU A 246 -6.60 -12.82 -17.42
CA LEU A 246 -7.58 -11.78 -17.12
C LEU A 246 -7.81 -10.90 -18.37
N PRO A 247 -8.66 -11.32 -19.31
CA PRO A 247 -8.84 -10.58 -20.57
C PRO A 247 -9.43 -9.20 -20.31
N GLN A 248 -9.13 -8.28 -21.23
CA GLN A 248 -9.57 -6.88 -21.18
C GLN A 248 -9.12 -6.14 -19.91
N SER A 249 -8.10 -6.64 -19.22
CA SER A 249 -7.44 -5.93 -18.11
C SER A 249 -6.06 -5.43 -18.52
N LYS A 250 -5.61 -4.38 -17.84
CA LYS A 250 -4.25 -3.90 -17.84
C LYS A 250 -3.72 -4.02 -16.43
N LEU A 251 -2.82 -4.97 -16.23
CA LEU A 251 -2.10 -5.18 -14.97
C LEU A 251 -0.68 -4.63 -15.15
N VAL A 252 -0.20 -3.90 -14.15
CA VAL A 252 1.15 -3.33 -14.17
C VAL A 252 1.79 -3.58 -12.82
N PHE A 253 2.94 -4.26 -12.82
CA PHE A 253 3.85 -4.24 -11.69
C PHE A 253 4.61 -2.90 -11.70
N ILE A 254 4.57 -2.18 -10.58
CA ILE A 254 5.22 -0.88 -10.42
C ILE A 254 6.43 -1.09 -9.53
N ASP A 255 7.63 -0.94 -10.08
CA ASP A 255 8.84 -1.05 -9.30
C ASP A 255 8.97 0.12 -8.32
N LEU A 256 9.12 -0.23 -7.04
CA LEU A 256 9.39 0.68 -5.94
C LEU A 256 10.78 0.44 -5.35
N TYR A 257 11.41 -0.69 -5.65
CA TYR A 257 12.65 -1.09 -5.00
C TYR A 257 13.82 -0.22 -5.45
N ASP A 258 14.06 -0.13 -6.76
CA ASP A 258 15.23 0.58 -7.28
C ASP A 258 15.16 2.09 -7.02
N PRO A 259 14.03 2.80 -7.23
CA PRO A 259 13.95 4.23 -6.92
C PRO A 259 14.16 4.54 -5.44
N MET A 260 13.67 3.68 -4.53
CA MET A 260 13.86 3.87 -3.09
C MET A 260 15.30 3.55 -2.68
N LEU A 261 15.90 2.52 -3.27
CA LEU A 261 17.30 2.21 -3.02
C LEU A 261 18.20 3.35 -3.49
N ASP A 262 17.95 3.90 -4.69
CA ASP A 262 18.71 5.02 -5.25
C ASP A 262 18.65 6.25 -4.35
N LEU A 263 17.46 6.59 -3.81
CA LEU A 263 17.31 7.66 -2.81
C LEU A 263 18.17 7.40 -1.56
N ILE A 264 18.20 6.16 -1.07
CA ILE A 264 18.97 5.79 0.13
C ILE A 264 20.47 5.90 -0.11
N VAL A 265 20.96 5.47 -1.29
CA VAL A 265 22.41 5.47 -1.58
C VAL A 265 22.91 6.80 -2.16
N ASN A 266 22.04 7.60 -2.77
CA ASN A 266 22.32 8.90 -3.38
C ASN A 266 21.45 10.04 -2.79
N PRO A 267 21.41 10.22 -1.46
CA PRO A 267 20.40 11.07 -0.82
C PRO A 267 20.48 12.55 -1.20
N GLN A 268 21.70 13.06 -1.44
CA GLN A 268 21.93 14.46 -1.80
C GLN A 268 21.33 14.84 -3.15
N THR A 269 21.24 13.89 -4.11
CA THR A 269 20.58 14.10 -5.41
C THR A 269 19.10 14.41 -5.25
N TYR A 270 18.49 13.91 -4.17
CA TYR A 270 17.09 14.07 -3.83
C TYR A 270 16.85 15.13 -2.75
N GLY A 271 17.90 15.81 -2.28
CA GLY A 271 17.83 16.83 -1.23
C GLY A 271 17.71 16.26 0.19
N PHE A 272 17.99 14.98 0.41
CA PHE A 272 17.96 14.37 1.74
C PHE A 272 19.35 14.41 2.41
N GLU A 273 19.35 14.76 3.71
CA GLU A 273 20.56 14.72 4.55
C GLU A 273 20.65 13.44 5.40
N VAL A 274 19.49 12.92 5.85
CA VAL A 274 19.40 11.75 6.74
C VAL A 274 18.47 10.72 6.13
N VAL A 275 19.00 9.53 5.87
CA VAL A 275 18.27 8.40 5.24
C VAL A 275 18.28 7.14 6.09
N ASP A 276 18.77 7.25 7.31
CA ASP A 276 19.23 6.11 8.08
C ASP A 276 18.56 6.06 9.48
N LYS A 277 17.76 7.08 9.81
CA LYS A 277 17.00 7.25 11.04
C LYS A 277 15.57 7.67 10.72
N GLY A 278 14.62 7.25 11.54
CA GLY A 278 13.26 7.77 11.48
C GLY A 278 13.19 9.18 12.08
N CYS A 279 12.38 10.06 11.49
CA CYS A 279 12.15 11.40 12.01
C CYS A 279 11.41 11.38 13.36
N CYS A 280 10.63 10.33 13.64
CA CYS A 280 9.67 10.28 14.76
C CYS A 280 9.57 8.88 15.39
N GLY A 281 9.27 8.79 16.70
CA GLY A 281 9.01 7.54 17.45
C GLY A 281 10.23 6.84 18.06
N CYS A 282 10.01 5.84 18.92
CA CYS A 282 11.05 5.05 19.63
C CYS A 282 11.80 4.05 18.73
N ALA A 283 12.16 4.48 17.51
CA ALA A 283 12.52 3.69 16.32
C ALA A 283 11.29 3.19 15.56
N CYS A 284 10.66 3.99 14.69
CA CYS A 284 9.76 3.51 13.62
C CYS A 284 9.21 4.67 12.77
N ILE A 285 9.66 4.71 11.51
CA ILE A 285 9.01 5.28 10.32
C ILE A 285 8.63 6.78 10.39
N LEU A 286 9.48 7.59 9.75
CA LEU A 286 9.10 8.46 8.64
C LEU A 286 10.33 9.14 8.05
N TYR A 287 10.46 9.10 6.73
CA TYR A 287 11.46 9.88 5.99
C TYR A 287 10.95 11.31 5.79
N ARG A 288 11.59 12.27 6.46
CA ARG A 288 11.87 13.61 5.90
C ARG A 288 12.92 14.32 6.76
N VAL A 289 13.99 14.79 6.12
CA VAL A 289 14.65 16.08 6.40
C VAL A 289 14.49 16.88 5.12
#